data_AF-A0A941VYB3-F1
#
_entry.id   AF-A0A941VYB3-F1
#
_cell.length_a   1.000
_cell.length_b   1.000
_cell.length_c   1.000
_cell.angle_alpha   90.00
_cell.angle_beta   90.00
_cell.angle_gamma   90.00
#
_symmetry.space_group_name_H-M   'P 1'
#
loop_
_entity.id
_entity.type
_entity.pdbx_description
1 polymer ?
#
loop_
_entity_poly.entity_id
_entity_poly.type
_entity_poly.pdbx_seq_one_letter_code
_entity_poly.pdbx_strand_id
1 'polypeptide(L)'
;MVVNLFNKGPEKAPPVLPEPVLKANKLFIENVEKMLIFQMNSMKTYFDIGINQLRAAAEITDLESLQDFCKRQAEIAQTVQSKLLNDARVMANMAARFKTEMDNLTQATLEETLPKAA
;
A
#
# COMPACT_ATOMS: atom_id res chain seq x y z
N MET A 1 -11.21 -2.62 62.72
CA MET A 1 -11.09 -3.86 61.90
C MET A 1 -10.31 -3.49 60.64
N VAL A 2 -8.99 -3.52 60.78
CA VAL A 2 -8.00 -3.18 59.74
C VAL A 2 -7.65 -4.45 58.98
N VAL A 3 -8.58 -4.93 58.15
CA VAL A 3 -8.32 -6.07 57.26
C VAL A 3 -9.10 -5.82 55.98
N ASN A 4 -8.52 -5.04 55.06
CA ASN A 4 -8.83 -5.08 53.62
C ASN A 4 -7.85 -4.27 52.74
N LEU A 5 -6.64 -3.96 53.24
CA LEU A 5 -5.63 -3.22 52.46
C LEU A 5 -4.58 -4.12 51.78
N PHE A 6 -4.66 -5.44 51.92
CA PHE A 6 -3.68 -6.41 51.37
C PHE A 6 -4.25 -7.38 50.32
N ASN A 7 -5.39 -7.08 49.68
CA ASN A 7 -5.91 -7.92 48.58
C ASN A 7 -6.08 -7.18 47.24
N LYS A 8 -5.29 -6.13 47.00
CA LYS A 8 -4.97 -5.77 45.62
C LYS A 8 -3.83 -6.69 45.18
N GLY A 9 -4.19 -7.91 44.78
CA GLY A 9 -3.34 -8.71 43.89
C GLY A 9 -2.94 -7.84 42.69
N PRO A 10 -1.78 -8.11 42.06
CA PRO A 10 -1.20 -7.21 41.06
C PRO A 10 -2.29 -6.85 40.05
N GLU A 11 -2.56 -5.55 39.90
CA GLU A 11 -3.36 -5.03 38.80
C GLU A 11 -2.86 -5.73 37.54
N LYS A 12 -3.69 -6.58 36.94
CA LYS A 12 -3.33 -7.31 35.73
C LYS A 12 -2.92 -6.25 34.73
N ALA A 13 -1.62 -6.16 34.45
CA ALA A 13 -1.11 -5.34 33.37
C ALA A 13 -1.96 -5.66 32.13
N PRO A 14 -2.37 -4.65 31.35
CA PRO A 14 -3.17 -4.89 30.16
C PRO A 14 -2.50 -5.97 29.31
N PRO A 15 -3.26 -6.91 28.73
CA PRO A 15 -2.69 -8.05 28.02
C PRO A 15 -1.75 -7.53 26.93
N VAL A 16 -0.44 -7.74 27.12
CA VAL A 16 0.58 -7.37 26.14
C VAL A 16 0.51 -8.43 25.04
N LEU A 17 0.23 -7.98 23.82
CA LEU A 17 0.21 -8.89 22.67
C LEU A 17 1.59 -9.55 22.50
N PRO A 18 1.68 -10.85 22.16
CA PRO A 18 2.95 -11.50 21.88
C PRO A 18 3.73 -10.76 20.80
N GLU A 19 5.06 -10.70 20.91
CA GLU A 19 5.91 -9.98 19.94
C GLU A 19 5.68 -10.36 18.47
N PRO A 20 5.46 -11.64 18.10
CA PRO A 20 5.15 -12.01 16.72
C PRO A 20 3.86 -11.36 16.20
N VAL A 21 2.85 -11.20 17.06
CA VAL A 21 1.57 -10.56 16.71
C VAL A 21 1.79 -9.05 16.50
N LEU A 22 2.61 -8.42 17.33
CA LEU A 22 2.98 -7.01 17.15
C LEU A 22 3.77 -6.78 15.85
N LYS A 23 4.71 -7.67 15.51
CA LYS A 23 5.48 -7.62 14.27
C LYS A 23 4.57 -7.83 13.04
N ALA A 24 3.64 -8.79 13.08
CA ALA A 24 2.61 -8.99 12.05
C ALA A 24 1.78 -7.73 11.80
N ASN A 25 1.27 -7.11 12.86
CA ASN A 25 0.43 -5.93 12.77
C ASN A 25 1.18 -4.75 12.13
N LYS A 26 2.45 -4.54 12.50
CA LYS A 26 3.30 -3.50 11.90
C LYS A 26 3.51 -3.74 10.41
N LEU A 27 3.89 -4.97 10.02
CA LEU A 27 4.07 -5.32 8.61
C LEU A 27 2.78 -5.11 7.81
N PHE A 28 1.62 -5.48 8.37
CA PHE A 28 0.34 -5.26 7.72
C PHE A 28 0.05 -3.76 7.50
N ILE A 29 0.22 -2.93 8.53
CA ILE A 29 0.01 -1.48 8.44
C ILE A 29 0.93 -0.87 7.37
N GLU A 30 2.22 -1.23 7.36
CA GLU A 30 3.17 -0.74 6.36
C GLU A 30 2.77 -1.13 4.93
N ASN A 31 2.24 -2.34 4.73
CA ASN A 31 1.79 -2.78 3.41
C ASN A 31 0.51 -2.05 2.96
N VAL A 32 -0.42 -1.80 3.89
CA VAL A 32 -1.60 -0.96 3.63
C VAL A 32 -1.19 0.48 3.30
N GLU A 33 -0.26 1.07 4.04
CA GLU A 33 0.24 2.42 3.77
C GLU A 33 0.87 2.52 2.38
N LYS A 34 1.75 1.59 2.02
CA LYS A 34 2.35 1.52 0.66
C LYS A 34 1.27 1.39 -0.41
N MET A 35 0.23 0.59 -0.16
CA MET A 35 -0.88 0.40 -1.10
C MET A 35 -1.68 1.67 -1.29
N LEU A 36 -1.99 2.38 -0.20
CA LEU A 36 -2.73 3.64 -0.23
C LEU A 36 -1.93 4.72 -0.97
N ILE A 37 -0.63 4.85 -0.68
CA ILE A 37 0.25 5.79 -1.41
C ILE A 37 0.24 5.47 -2.90
N PHE A 38 0.36 4.20 -3.26
CA PHE A 38 0.29 3.78 -4.66
C PHE A 38 -1.05 4.13 -5.32
N GLN A 39 -2.19 3.81 -4.67
CA GLN A 39 -3.52 4.13 -5.20
C GLN A 39 -3.70 5.64 -5.39
N MET A 40 -3.27 6.45 -4.44
CA MET A 40 -3.34 7.92 -4.52
C MET A 40 -2.50 8.46 -5.69
N ASN A 41 -1.28 7.94 -5.87
CA ASN A 41 -0.40 8.34 -6.97
C ASN A 41 -0.97 7.94 -8.34
N SER A 42 -1.55 6.75 -8.44
CA SER A 42 -2.23 6.31 -9.67
C SER A 42 -3.46 7.17 -9.97
N MET A 43 -4.31 7.43 -8.97
CA MET A 43 -5.47 8.33 -9.14
C MET A 43 -5.04 9.73 -9.61
N LYS A 44 -4.04 10.34 -8.96
CA LYS A 44 -3.51 11.63 -9.37
C LYS A 44 -3.09 11.61 -10.84
N THR A 45 -2.34 10.59 -11.25
CA THR A 45 -1.85 10.48 -12.63
C THR A 45 -3.00 10.38 -13.64
N TYR A 46 -4.02 9.56 -13.35
CA TYR A 46 -5.18 9.44 -14.24
C TYR A 46 -6.01 10.74 -14.30
N PHE A 47 -6.15 11.46 -13.18
CA PHE A 47 -6.75 12.80 -13.18
C PHE A 47 -5.96 13.81 -13.98
N ASP A 48 -4.62 13.81 -13.85
CA ASP A 48 -3.75 14.70 -14.62
C ASP A 48 -3.94 14.45 -16.13
N ILE A 49 -4.03 13.18 -16.57
CA ILE A 49 -4.33 12.83 -17.97
C ILE A 49 -5.69 13.40 -18.40
N GLY A 50 -6.73 13.23 -17.59
CA GLY A 50 -8.07 13.72 -17.89
C GLY A 50 -8.15 15.25 -17.97
N ILE A 51 -7.59 15.96 -17.00
CA ILE A 51 -7.56 17.43 -16.97
C ILE A 51 -6.76 17.98 -18.15
N ASN A 52 -5.62 17.37 -18.46
CA ASN A 52 -4.84 17.77 -19.64
C ASN A 52 -5.64 17.58 -20.92
N GLN A 53 -6.46 16.52 -21.02
CA GLN A 53 -7.34 16.35 -22.17
C GLN A 53 -8.48 17.34 -22.25
N LEU A 54 -9.09 17.70 -21.11
CA LEU A 54 -10.11 18.75 -21.09
C LEU A 54 -9.51 20.10 -21.50
N ARG A 55 -8.28 20.41 -21.06
CA ARG A 55 -7.57 21.62 -21.47
C ARG A 55 -7.27 21.61 -22.97
N ALA A 56 -6.72 20.52 -23.48
CA ALA A 56 -6.41 20.38 -24.90
C ALA A 56 -7.67 20.48 -25.77
N ALA A 57 -8.81 19.96 -25.30
CA ALA A 57 -10.09 20.10 -25.99
C ALA A 57 -10.62 21.55 -25.96
N ALA A 58 -10.42 22.27 -24.85
CA ALA A 58 -10.83 23.67 -24.72
C ALA A 58 -9.98 24.63 -25.58
N GLU A 59 -8.76 24.23 -25.94
CA GLU A 59 -7.86 24.98 -26.83
C GLU A 59 -8.16 24.80 -28.33
N ILE A 60 -9.14 23.97 -28.70
CA ILE A 60 -9.53 23.76 -30.10
C ILE A 60 -10.30 24.98 -30.60
N THR A 61 -9.72 25.71 -31.55
CA THR A 61 -10.31 26.91 -32.15
C THR A 61 -10.60 26.78 -33.64
N ASP A 62 -10.06 25.76 -34.29
CA ASP A 62 -10.09 25.58 -35.74
C ASP A 62 -9.89 24.10 -36.15
N LEU A 63 -9.96 23.83 -37.45
CA LEU A 63 -9.87 22.47 -37.98
C LEU A 63 -8.47 21.86 -37.82
N GLU A 64 -7.42 22.69 -37.76
CA GLU A 64 -6.03 22.25 -37.60
C GLU A 64 -5.77 21.79 -36.16
N SER A 65 -6.16 22.61 -35.18
CA SER A 65 -6.13 22.26 -33.75
C SER A 65 -6.99 21.04 -33.42
N LEU A 66 -8.14 20.86 -34.09
CA LEU A 66 -8.95 19.64 -33.98
C LEU A 66 -8.20 18.41 -34.54
N GLN A 67 -7.54 18.54 -35.69
CA GLN A 67 -6.78 17.45 -36.29
C GLN A 67 -5.60 17.04 -35.39
N ASP A 68 -4.92 18.03 -34.81
CA ASP A 68 -3.80 17.79 -33.90
C ASP A 68 -4.24 17.17 -32.58
N PHE A 69 -5.39 17.58 -32.03
CA PHE A 69 -6.00 16.91 -30.89
C PHE A 69 -6.27 15.42 -31.20
N CYS A 70 -6.85 15.12 -32.37
CA CYS A 70 -7.10 13.74 -32.80
C CYS A 70 -5.81 12.92 -32.96
N LYS A 71 -4.73 13.51 -33.51
CA LYS A 71 -3.42 12.83 -33.61
C LYS A 71 -2.86 12.46 -32.24
N ARG A 72 -2.97 13.37 -31.26
CA ARG A 72 -2.47 13.15 -29.88
C ARG A 72 -3.25 12.09 -29.11
N GLN A 73 -4.47 11.74 -29.52
CA GLN A 73 -5.24 10.68 -28.85
C GLN A 73 -4.54 9.32 -28.85
N ALA A 74 -3.80 9.00 -29.92
CA ALA A 74 -3.04 7.76 -30.01
C ALA A 74 -1.90 7.73 -28.97
N GLU A 75 -1.22 8.86 -28.75
CA GLU A 75 -0.14 8.99 -27.76
C GLU A 75 -0.67 8.88 -26.33
N ILE A 76 -1.86 9.45 -26.09
CA ILE A 76 -2.53 9.36 -24.78
C ILE A 76 -2.96 7.93 -24.50
N ALA A 77 -3.49 7.22 -25.50
CA ALA A 77 -3.81 5.80 -25.37
C ALA A 77 -2.56 4.97 -25.02
N GLN A 78 -1.42 5.22 -25.68
CA GLN A 78 -0.15 4.57 -25.34
C GLN A 78 0.31 4.91 -23.92
N THR A 79 0.16 6.17 -23.50
CA THR A 79 0.52 6.62 -22.14
C THR A 79 -0.33 5.90 -21.09
N VAL A 80 -1.64 5.81 -21.28
CA VAL A 80 -2.56 5.08 -20.40
C VAL A 80 -2.22 3.59 -20.36
N GLN A 81 -1.95 2.96 -21.51
CA GLN A 81 -1.56 1.56 -21.59
C GLN A 81 -0.25 1.29 -20.85
N SER A 82 0.77 2.12 -21.05
CA SER A 82 2.06 2.03 -20.36
C SER A 82 1.89 2.18 -18.85
N LYS A 83 1.08 3.16 -18.41
CA LYS A 83 0.76 3.36 -16.99
C LYS A 83 0.06 2.14 -16.39
N LEU A 84 -0.93 1.57 -17.09
CA LEU A 84 -1.63 0.37 -16.64
C LEU A 84 -0.68 -0.82 -16.46
N LEU A 85 0.21 -1.07 -17.44
CA LEU A 85 1.20 -2.14 -17.35
C LEU A 85 2.19 -1.90 -16.21
N ASN A 86 2.62 -0.66 -16.02
CA ASN A 86 3.48 -0.30 -14.90
C ASN A 86 2.78 -0.53 -13.55
N ASP A 87 1.52 -0.14 -13.44
CA ASP A 87 0.73 -0.32 -12.22
C ASP A 87 0.52 -1.80 -11.90
N ALA A 88 0.26 -2.63 -12.91
CA ALA A 88 0.21 -4.08 -12.75
C ALA A 88 1.53 -4.65 -12.21
N ARG A 89 2.68 -4.20 -12.73
CA ARG A 89 4.00 -4.61 -12.22
C ARG A 89 4.23 -4.16 -10.79
N VAL A 90 3.89 -2.93 -10.45
CA VAL A 90 4.04 -2.41 -9.08
C VAL A 90 3.17 -3.20 -8.11
N MET A 91 1.91 -3.48 -8.46
CA MET A 91 1.03 -4.32 -7.64
C MET A 91 1.57 -5.74 -7.46
N ALA A 92 2.10 -6.36 -8.52
CA ALA A 92 2.71 -7.68 -8.43
C ALA A 92 3.93 -7.68 -7.49
N ASN A 93 4.78 -6.65 -7.58
CA ASN A 93 5.94 -6.48 -6.70
C ASN A 93 5.52 -6.28 -5.23
N MET A 94 4.46 -5.51 -4.99
CA MET A 94 3.91 -5.32 -3.63
C MET A 94 3.39 -6.64 -3.05
N ALA A 95 2.66 -7.42 -3.84
CA ALA A 95 2.16 -8.73 -3.42
C ALA A 95 3.31 -9.72 -3.11
N ALA A 96 4.32 -9.77 -3.98
CA ALA A 96 5.51 -10.60 -3.76
C ALA A 96 6.25 -10.20 -2.49
N ARG A 97 6.44 -8.89 -2.27
CA ARG A 97 7.09 -8.38 -1.06
C ARG A 97 6.31 -8.71 0.21
N PHE A 98 4.98 -8.53 0.20
CA PHE A 98 4.13 -8.90 1.33
C PHE A 98 4.27 -10.39 1.67
N LYS A 99 4.27 -11.26 0.64
CA LYS A 99 4.50 -12.69 0.84
C LYS A 99 5.85 -12.97 1.49
N THR A 100 6.93 -12.36 0.99
CA THR A 100 8.27 -12.52 1.57
C THR A 100 8.33 -12.04 3.02
N GLU A 101 7.72 -10.89 3.33
CA GLU A 101 7.68 -10.36 4.70
C GLU A 101 6.91 -11.29 5.67
N MET A 102 5.84 -11.92 5.20
CA MET A 102 5.09 -12.92 5.97
C MET A 102 5.87 -14.23 6.16
N ASP A 103 6.49 -14.74 5.10
CA ASP A 103 7.32 -15.96 5.16
C ASP A 103 8.47 -15.74 6.18
N ASN A 104 9.14 -14.59 6.13
CA ASN A 104 10.18 -14.21 7.10
C ASN A 104 9.66 -14.14 8.54
N LEU A 105 8.46 -13.59 8.77
CA LEU A 105 7.87 -13.54 10.11
C LEU A 105 7.60 -14.93 10.66
N THR A 106 7.10 -15.85 9.83
CA THR A 106 6.85 -17.23 10.25
C THR A 106 8.14 -17.97 10.57
N GLN A 107 9.20 -17.78 9.76
CA GLN A 107 10.51 -18.35 10.04
C GLN A 107 11.10 -17.79 11.35
N ALA A 108 11.06 -16.47 11.55
CA ALA A 108 11.56 -15.85 12.79
C ALA A 108 10.81 -16.37 14.02
N THR A 109 9.49 -16.54 13.93
CA THR A 109 8.68 -17.10 15.01
C THR A 109 9.05 -18.55 15.30
N LEU A 110 9.35 -19.35 14.27
CA LEU A 110 9.79 -20.73 14.41
C LEU A 110 11.16 -20.82 15.07
N GLU A 111 12.12 -19.99 14.68
CA GLU A 111 13.46 -19.93 15.27
C GLU A 111 13.42 -19.49 16.75
N GLU A 112 12.50 -18.58 17.10
CA GLU A 112 12.32 -18.07 18.47
C GLU A 112 11.59 -19.07 19.38
N THR A 113 10.77 -19.96 18.81
CA THR A 113 10.01 -20.99 19.54
C THR A 113 10.67 -22.37 19.56
N LEU A 114 11.63 -22.64 18.66
CA LEU A 114 12.47 -23.83 18.76
C LEU A 114 13.33 -23.71 20.03
N PRO A 115 13.28 -24.70 20.94
CA PRO A 115 14.13 -24.67 22.13
C PRO A 115 15.58 -24.64 21.64
N LYS A 116 16.37 -23.67 22.14
CA LYS A 116 17.84 -23.71 22.00
C LYS A 116 18.28 -25.08 22.49
N ALA A 117 18.56 -26.00 21.58
CA ALA A 117 19.01 -27.34 21.92
C ALA A 117 20.27 -27.18 22.76
N ALA A 118 20.18 -27.70 23.98
CA ALA A 118 21.28 -27.88 24.91
C ALA A 118 22.30 -28.89 24.38
#